data_AF-A0A8C9WZL3-F1
#
_entry.id   AF-A0A8C9WZL3-F1
#
_cell.length_a   1.000
_cell.length_b   1.000
_cell.length_c   1.000
_cell.angle_alpha   90.00
_cell.angle_beta   90.00
_cell.angle_gamma   90.00
#
_symmetry.space_group_name_H-M   'P 1'
#
loop_
_entity.id
_entity.type
_entity.pdbx_description
1 polymer ?
#
loop_
_entity_poly.entity_id
_entity_poly.type
_entity_poly.pdbx_seq_one_letter_code
_entity_poly.pdbx_strand_id
1 'polypeptide(L)'
;LMLLSFTLSLLLFCMRLMIIFLSPAQCPPDWLADGRSCYTVRRTGLTWSDAQHRCRGLAAGSHLADLKTLEDLLFISSHLRSHNKLLLLWTGLNDLQVTF
;
A
#
# COMPACT_ATOMS: atom_id res chain seq x y z
N LEU A 1 11.60 -33.14 -30.49
CA LEU A 1 10.83 -33.39 -29.25
C LEU A 1 11.54 -32.85 -28.01
N MET A 2 12.78 -33.29 -27.71
CA MET A 2 13.53 -32.80 -26.54
C MET A 2 13.81 -31.30 -26.56
N LEU A 3 14.26 -30.73 -27.69
CA LEU A 3 14.46 -29.28 -27.82
C LEU A 3 13.16 -28.49 -27.62
N LEU A 4 12.03 -29.00 -28.14
CA LEU A 4 10.72 -28.35 -28.01
C LEU A 4 10.24 -28.31 -26.55
N SER A 5 10.55 -29.37 -25.77
CA SER A 5 10.24 -29.41 -24.34
C SER A 5 11.10 -28.46 -23.50
N PHE A 6 12.38 -28.31 -23.88
CA PHE A 6 13.30 -27.39 -23.19
C PHE A 6 12.94 -25.93 -23.48
N THR A 7 12.64 -25.60 -24.74
CA THR A 7 12.19 -24.24 -25.11
C THR A 7 10.86 -23.90 -24.44
N LEU A 8 9.90 -24.82 -24.38
CA LEU A 8 8.63 -24.61 -23.67
C LEU A 8 8.85 -24.38 -22.16
N SER A 9 9.72 -25.17 -21.54
CA SER A 9 10.04 -25.02 -20.10
C SER A 9 10.70 -23.67 -19.80
N LEU A 10 11.64 -23.24 -20.64
CA LEU A 10 12.30 -21.94 -20.52
C LEU A 10 11.30 -20.79 -20.73
N LEU A 11 10.41 -20.90 -21.70
CA LEU A 11 9.34 -19.92 -21.93
C LEU A 11 8.40 -19.81 -20.73
N LEU A 12 7.96 -20.94 -20.16
CA LEU A 12 7.12 -20.97 -18.95
C LEU A 12 7.83 -20.37 -17.74
N PHE A 13 9.13 -20.65 -17.57
CA PHE A 13 9.95 -20.07 -16.52
C PHE A 13 10.11 -18.55 -16.68
N CYS A 14 10.43 -18.08 -17.89
CA CYS A 14 10.49 -16.66 -18.22
C CYS A 14 9.15 -15.96 -18.03
N MET A 15 8.04 -16.59 -18.42
CA MET A 15 6.69 -16.07 -18.19
C MET A 15 6.38 -15.96 -16.69
N ARG A 16 6.73 -16.97 -15.88
CA ARG A 16 6.60 -16.90 -14.41
C ARG A 16 7.44 -15.79 -13.80
N LEU A 17 8.69 -15.63 -14.26
CA LEU A 17 9.57 -14.53 -13.84
C LEU A 17 8.95 -13.17 -14.19
N MET A 18 8.51 -12.98 -15.44
CA MET A 18 7.81 -11.76 -15.90
C MET A 18 6.57 -11.46 -15.05
N ILE A 19 5.75 -12.47 -14.72
CA ILE A 19 4.55 -12.32 -13.89
C ILE A 19 4.88 -11.82 -12.48
N ILE A 20 5.98 -12.28 -11.89
CA ILE A 20 6.43 -11.81 -10.56
C ILE A 20 6.82 -10.32 -10.62
N PHE A 21 7.51 -9.88 -11.68
CA PHE A 21 7.90 -8.49 -11.87
C PHE A 21 6.74 -7.56 -12.27
N LEU A 22 5.72 -8.08 -12.97
CA LEU A 22 4.55 -7.32 -13.41
C LEU A 22 3.41 -7.29 -12.39
N SER A 23 3.48 -8.08 -11.32
CA SER A 23 2.49 -8.06 -10.25
C SER A 23 2.57 -6.70 -9.56
N PRO A 24 1.58 -5.79 -9.75
CA PRO A 24 1.47 -4.64 -8.85
C PRO A 24 1.38 -5.18 -7.42
N ALA A 25 1.96 -4.48 -6.44
CA ALA A 25 1.88 -4.88 -5.04
C ALA A 25 0.44 -5.29 -4.71
N GLN A 26 0.23 -6.57 -4.36
CA GLN A 26 -1.10 -7.10 -4.10
C GLN A 26 -1.58 -6.52 -2.78
N CYS A 27 -2.38 -5.46 -2.87
CA CYS A 27 -2.97 -4.85 -1.70
C CYS A 27 -4.10 -5.73 -1.14
N PRO A 28 -4.35 -5.69 0.18
CA PRO A 28 -5.53 -6.35 0.73
C PRO A 28 -6.82 -5.82 0.10
N PRO A 29 -7.92 -6.59 0.16
CA PRO A 29 -9.22 -6.14 -0.34
C PRO A 29 -9.62 -4.79 0.26
N ASP A 30 -10.16 -3.89 -0.57
CA ASP A 30 -10.58 -2.52 -0.21
C ASP A 30 -9.44 -1.55 0.18
N TRP A 31 -8.21 -1.82 -0.29
CA TRP A 31 -7.09 -0.90 -0.18
C TRP A 31 -6.76 -0.28 -1.54
N LEU A 32 -6.27 0.96 -1.49
CA LEU A 32 -5.80 1.73 -2.63
C LEU A 32 -4.35 1.41 -2.89
N ALA A 33 -4.00 1.04 -4.11
CA ALA A 33 -2.64 0.79 -4.53
C ALA A 33 -2.09 1.99 -5.33
N ASP A 34 -0.90 2.48 -4.98
CA ASP A 34 -0.14 3.44 -5.80
C ASP A 34 0.98 2.75 -6.62
N GLY A 35 1.06 1.41 -6.55
CA GLY A 35 2.11 0.59 -7.16
C GLY A 35 3.30 0.30 -6.24
N ARG A 36 3.48 1.05 -5.16
CA ARG A 36 4.55 0.87 -4.15
C ARG A 36 4.01 0.54 -2.76
N SER A 37 2.87 1.13 -2.42
CA SER A 37 2.23 1.14 -1.11
C SER A 37 0.74 0.88 -1.24
N CYS A 38 0.16 0.40 -0.13
CA CYS A 38 -1.27 0.18 0.01
C CYS A 38 -1.82 1.10 1.08
N TYR A 39 -2.96 1.76 0.80
CA TYR A 39 -3.59 2.71 1.72
C TYR A 39 -5.05 2.36 1.96
N THR A 40 -5.53 2.63 3.17
CA THR A 40 -6.95 2.56 3.50
C THR A 40 -7.32 3.70 4.45
N VAL A 41 -8.57 4.15 4.38
CA VAL A 41 -9.06 5.26 5.20
C VAL A 41 -10.06 4.75 6.22
N ARG A 42 -9.79 4.97 7.50
CA ARG A 42 -10.72 4.70 8.60
C ARG A 42 -11.30 6.02 9.10
N ARG A 43 -12.63 6.08 9.19
CA ARG A 43 -13.39 7.30 9.54
C ARG A 43 -13.82 7.33 11.00
N THR A 44 -13.25 6.46 11.83
CA THR A 44 -13.52 6.39 13.26
C THR A 44 -12.77 7.52 13.95
N GLY A 45 -13.48 8.35 14.73
CA GLY A 45 -12.86 9.39 15.55
C GLY A 45 -12.02 8.75 16.66
N LEU A 46 -10.71 8.86 16.55
CA LEU A 46 -9.73 8.29 17.48
C LEU A 46 -8.68 9.34 17.85
N THR A 47 -8.03 9.16 19.00
CA THR A 47 -6.78 9.88 19.29
C THR A 47 -5.70 9.43 18.28
N TRP A 48 -4.65 10.23 18.10
CA TRP A 48 -3.55 9.85 17.20
C TRP A 48 -2.92 8.51 17.60
N SER A 49 -2.68 8.31 18.91
CA SER A 49 -2.10 7.08 19.45
C SER A 49 -2.99 5.85 19.19
N ASP A 50 -4.29 5.98 19.45
CA ASP A 50 -5.25 4.90 19.21
C ASP A 50 -5.38 4.59 17.71
N ALA A 51 -5.33 5.62 16.85
CA ALA A 51 -5.34 5.45 15.41
C ALA A 51 -4.08 4.71 14.93
N GLN A 52 -2.91 5.04 15.45
CA GLN A 52 -1.65 4.32 15.16
C GLN A 52 -1.71 2.87 15.60
N HIS A 53 -2.19 2.59 16.81
CA HIS A 53 -2.37 1.24 17.31
C HIS A 53 -3.38 0.45 16.45
N ARG A 54 -4.52 1.08 16.12
CA ARG A 54 -5.55 0.47 15.27
C ARG A 54 -5.04 0.15 13.89
N CYS A 55 -4.30 1.06 13.25
CA CYS A 55 -3.71 0.85 11.93
C CYS A 55 -2.74 -0.34 11.93
N ARG A 56 -1.90 -0.49 12.95
CA ARG A 56 -0.99 -1.65 13.09
C ARG A 56 -1.70 -3.00 13.12
N GLY A 57 -2.97 -3.02 13.53
CA GLY A 57 -3.79 -4.23 13.54
C GLY A 57 -4.56 -4.52 12.25
N LEU A 58 -4.49 -3.67 11.21
CA LEU A 58 -5.30 -3.86 9.99
C LEU A 58 -4.68 -4.87 9.01
N ALA A 59 -3.36 -4.90 8.91
CA ALA A 59 -2.59 -5.82 8.08
C ALA A 59 -1.15 -5.92 8.61
N ALA A 60 -0.45 -7.00 8.26
CA ALA A 60 0.96 -7.14 8.61
C ALA A 60 1.77 -5.97 8.06
N GLY A 61 2.55 -5.29 8.92
CA GLY A 61 3.38 -4.15 8.55
C GLY A 61 2.64 -2.83 8.32
N SER A 62 1.31 -2.79 8.48
CA SER A 62 0.56 -1.54 8.33
C SER A 62 0.72 -0.60 9.53
N HIS A 63 0.53 0.69 9.29
CA HIS A 63 0.61 1.77 10.29
C HIS A 63 -0.12 3.01 9.73
N LEU A 64 -0.21 4.11 10.49
CA LEU A 64 -0.68 5.38 9.92
C LEU A 64 0.18 5.77 8.72
N ALA A 65 -0.45 6.31 7.68
CA ALA A 65 0.20 6.58 6.41
C ALA A 65 1.40 7.51 6.60
N ASP A 66 2.57 7.05 6.19
CA ASP A 66 3.80 7.84 6.12
C ASP A 66 3.92 8.40 4.69
N LEU A 67 3.57 9.68 4.54
CA LEU A 67 3.54 10.37 3.24
C LEU A 67 4.88 11.04 3.02
N LYS A 68 5.83 10.29 2.44
CA LYS A 68 7.23 10.71 2.31
C LYS A 68 7.48 11.66 1.14
N THR A 69 6.64 11.56 0.11
CA THR A 69 6.83 12.30 -1.14
C THR A 69 5.60 13.12 -1.50
N LEU A 70 5.81 14.12 -2.36
CA LEU A 70 4.70 14.89 -2.95
C LEU A 70 3.77 13.98 -3.77
N GLU A 71 4.31 12.94 -4.40
CA GLU A 71 3.53 11.96 -5.16
C GLU A 71 2.52 11.23 -4.26
N ASP A 72 2.96 10.76 -3.07
CA ASP A 72 2.09 10.10 -2.10
C ASP A 72 0.96 11.04 -1.64
N LEU A 73 1.31 12.31 -1.35
CA LEU A 73 0.35 13.34 -0.95
C LEU A 73 -0.69 13.61 -2.05
N LEU A 74 -0.25 13.77 -3.30
CA LEU A 74 -1.13 14.03 -4.44
C LEU A 74 -2.05 12.83 -4.72
N PHE A 75 -1.51 11.61 -4.66
CA PHE A 75 -2.29 10.39 -4.81
C PHE A 75 -3.43 10.32 -3.78
N ILE A 76 -3.10 10.44 -2.50
CA ILE A 76 -4.09 10.35 -1.41
C ILE A 76 -5.09 11.51 -1.45
N SER A 77 -4.61 12.74 -1.64
CA SER A 77 -5.50 13.92 -1.69
C SER A 77 -6.46 13.86 -2.88
N SER A 78 -6.02 13.38 -4.05
CA SER A 78 -6.89 13.20 -5.21
C SER A 78 -8.01 12.20 -4.93
N HIS A 79 -7.70 11.11 -4.24
CA HIS A 79 -8.66 10.09 -3.86
C HIS A 79 -9.63 10.56 -2.76
N LEU A 80 -9.16 11.35 -1.80
CA LEU A 80 -10.02 11.91 -0.75
C LEU A 80 -10.99 12.96 -1.30
N ARG A 81 -10.55 13.78 -2.27
CA ARG A 81 -11.36 14.84 -2.88
C ARG A 81 -12.57 14.28 -3.64
N SER A 82 -12.43 13.13 -4.32
CA SER A 82 -13.57 12.51 -5.01
C SER A 82 -14.69 12.08 -4.07
N HIS A 83 -14.42 11.97 -2.77
CA HIS A 83 -15.38 11.53 -1.76
C HIS A 83 -16.03 12.68 -0.98
N ASN A 84 -15.85 13.94 -1.40
CA ASN A 84 -16.58 15.14 -0.93
C ASN A 84 -16.73 15.26 0.60
N LYS A 85 -15.69 14.92 1.36
CA LYS A 85 -15.73 15.02 2.83
C LYS A 85 -14.47 15.73 3.31
N LEU A 86 -14.66 16.94 3.85
CA LEU A 86 -13.67 17.65 4.66
C LEU A 86 -13.41 16.81 5.92
N LEU A 87 -12.49 15.85 5.82
CA LEU A 87 -12.06 15.04 6.94
C LEU A 87 -10.64 15.43 7.31
N LEU A 88 -10.47 15.84 8.57
CA LEU A 88 -9.19 15.80 9.24
C LEU A 88 -8.88 14.32 9.50
N LEU A 89 -7.83 13.81 8.86
CA LEU A 89 -7.37 12.43 9.00
C LEU A 89 -6.00 12.42 9.66
N TRP A 90 -5.79 11.49 10.58
CA TRP A 90 -4.46 11.26 11.15
C TRP A 90 -3.53 10.62 10.11
N THR A 91 -2.28 11.08 10.08
CA THR A 91 -1.16 10.49 9.32
C THR A 91 -0.05 10.09 10.28
N GLY A 92 1.00 9.43 9.77
CA GLY A 92 2.13 8.96 10.56
C GLY A 92 3.04 10.08 11.09
N LEU A 93 2.89 11.32 10.61
CA LEU A 93 3.65 12.47 11.08
C LEU A 93 3.33 12.75 12.56
N ASN A 94 4.37 12.76 13.38
CA ASN A 94 4.32 13.09 14.79
C ASN A 94 5.71 13.54 15.26
N ASP A 95 5.74 14.26 16.38
CA ASP A 95 6.93 14.78 17.04
C ASP A 95 7.44 13.86 18.17
N LEU A 96 6.85 12.67 18.34
CA LEU A 96 7.34 11.70 19.30
C LEU A 96 8.65 11.12 18.78
N GLN A 97 9.69 11.17 19.63
CA GLN A 97 10.97 10.58 19.30
C GLN A 97 10.81 9.07 19.11
N VAL A 98 11.27 8.56 17.96
CA VAL A 98 11.46 7.12 17.75
C VAL A 98 12.55 6.68 18.73
N THR A 99 12.13 6.11 19.86
CA THR A 99 13.05 5.46 20.79
C THR A 99 13.43 4.11 20.18
N PHE A 100 14.71 3.96 19.88
CA PHE A 100 15.32 2.74 19.31
C PHE A 100 15.48 1.65 20.38
#